data_AF-A0A9W9SCN1-F1
#
_entry.id   AF-A0A9W9SCN1-F1
#
_cell.length_a   1.000
_cell.length_b   1.000
_cell.length_c   1.000
_cell.angle_alpha   90.00
_cell.angle_beta   90.00
_cell.angle_gamma   90.00
#
_symmetry.space_group_name_H-M   'P 1'
#
loop_
_entity.id
_entity.type
_entity.pdbx_description
1 polymer ?
#
loop_
_entity_poly.entity_id
_entity_poly.type
_entity_poly.pdbx_seq_one_letter_code
_entity_poly.pdbx_strand_id
1 'polypeptide(L)'
;MTARPETVLDILTADYWNARNGDNKILFRTEGTGELWHYIEQTPFAAEFNWQALDPACLDEKSTKRRKRVSKLTIEINIKNRNELEESVSSDHGAGRILNERQLHDVAFASKTFSVHLERVISKKTSDGGHTLYTYRVLFDKSPYPPTDEWREPVFGRKCWEKHEFVSIKAKPGYSGIWMSIRYHLRFFYVGDQAGDVFGSAVPRKSRPLHHSPSVFRRRTVSADKAGLIWSSFPQV
;
A
#
# COMPACT_ATOMS: atom_id res chain seq x y z
N MET A 1 -18.03 31.12 7.94
CA MET A 1 -17.32 30.13 8.76
C MET A 1 -15.83 30.30 8.51
N THR A 2 -15.09 30.84 9.48
CA THR A 2 -13.63 30.94 9.39
C THR A 2 -13.06 29.54 9.64
N ALA A 3 -12.35 28.99 8.65
CA ALA A 3 -11.70 27.69 8.80
C ALA A 3 -10.73 27.75 9.99
N ARG A 4 -10.83 26.79 10.91
CA ARG A 4 -9.90 26.63 12.04
C ARG A 4 -8.46 26.60 11.48
N PRO A 5 -7.51 27.35 12.05
CA PRO A 5 -6.13 27.26 11.62
C PRO A 5 -5.61 25.84 11.87
N GLU A 6 -5.14 25.18 10.82
CA GLU A 6 -4.54 23.85 10.88
C GLU A 6 -3.19 23.95 11.63
N THR A 7 -3.05 23.19 12.71
CA THR A 7 -1.77 22.98 13.41
C THR A 7 -0.89 21.98 12.64
N VAL A 8 0.39 21.87 13.00
CA VAL A 8 1.28 20.85 12.43
C VAL A 8 0.74 19.44 12.72
N LEU A 9 0.23 19.21 13.94
CA LEU A 9 -0.41 17.94 14.30
C LEU A 9 -1.60 17.64 13.38
N ASP A 10 -2.54 18.59 13.24
CA ASP A 10 -3.72 18.44 12.40
C ASP A 10 -3.34 18.06 10.95
N ILE A 11 -2.25 18.65 10.43
CA ILE A 11 -1.77 18.35 9.08
C ILE A 11 -1.18 16.95 9.01
N LEU A 12 -0.28 16.58 9.94
CA LEU A 12 0.38 15.27 9.97
C LEU A 12 -0.62 14.12 10.07
N THR A 13 -1.69 14.29 10.83
CA THR A 13 -2.68 13.25 11.11
C THR A 13 -3.94 13.34 10.26
N ALA A 14 -3.95 14.19 9.22
CA ALA A 14 -5.15 14.41 8.40
C ALA A 14 -5.54 13.19 7.55
N ASP A 15 -4.55 12.52 6.93
CA ASP A 15 -4.76 11.41 5.99
C ASP A 15 -3.42 10.65 5.75
N TYR A 16 -3.45 9.66 4.88
CA TYR A 16 -2.27 8.96 4.40
C TYR A 16 -1.34 9.86 3.57
N TRP A 17 -0.06 9.72 3.85
CA TRP A 17 1.02 10.28 3.07
C TRP A 17 1.53 9.21 2.12
N ASN A 18 1.51 9.52 0.82
CA ASN A 18 1.87 8.56 -0.21
C ASN A 18 3.24 8.94 -0.79
N ALA A 19 4.13 7.98 -0.98
CA ALA A 19 5.26 8.22 -1.86
C ALA A 19 4.76 8.40 -3.30
N ARG A 20 5.55 9.07 -4.13
CA ARG A 20 5.18 9.41 -5.51
C ARG A 20 4.73 8.22 -6.38
N ASN A 21 5.19 7.00 -6.08
CA ASN A 21 4.83 5.78 -6.80
C ASN A 21 3.53 5.11 -6.30
N GLY A 22 2.95 5.54 -5.18
CA GLY A 22 1.72 4.98 -4.60
C GLY A 22 1.90 3.70 -3.79
N ASP A 23 3.01 2.96 -3.99
CA ASP A 23 3.27 1.68 -3.32
C ASP A 23 3.67 1.82 -1.84
N ASN A 24 4.08 3.02 -1.41
CA ASN A 24 4.57 3.30 -0.07
C ASN A 24 3.65 4.32 0.60
N LYS A 25 3.19 4.01 1.81
CA LYS A 25 2.31 4.89 2.57
C LYS A 25 2.76 5.00 4.02
N ILE A 26 2.53 6.16 4.61
CA ILE A 26 2.67 6.39 6.04
C ILE A 26 1.44 7.13 6.55
N LEU A 27 0.91 6.70 7.69
CA LEU A 27 -0.20 7.32 8.41
C LEU A 27 0.26 7.69 9.80
N PHE A 28 0.02 8.93 10.21
CA PHE A 28 0.18 9.36 11.60
C PHE A 28 -1.20 9.49 12.24
N ARG A 29 -1.33 9.05 13.49
CA ARG A 29 -2.52 9.18 14.30
C ARG A 29 -2.25 10.13 15.48
N THR A 30 -3.31 10.77 15.97
CA THR A 30 -3.24 11.85 16.97
C THR A 30 -2.73 11.41 18.33
N GLU A 31 -2.86 10.13 18.64
CA GLU A 31 -2.49 9.48 19.89
C GLU A 31 -1.01 9.09 19.95
N GLY A 32 -0.20 9.48 18.97
CA GLY A 32 1.22 9.10 18.91
C GLY A 32 1.45 7.69 18.35
N THR A 33 0.51 7.15 17.58
CA THR A 33 0.67 5.90 16.82
C THR A 33 0.61 6.18 15.32
N GLY A 34 0.95 5.20 14.51
CA GLY A 34 0.89 5.31 13.07
C GLY A 34 1.14 3.97 12.38
N GLU A 35 1.06 4.00 11.06
CA GLU A 35 1.23 2.83 10.22
C GLU A 35 2.16 3.13 9.05
N LEU A 36 3.00 2.16 8.70
CA LEU A 36 3.95 2.25 7.60
C LEU A 36 3.75 1.05 6.68
N TRP A 37 3.53 1.31 5.39
CA TRP A 37 3.11 0.31 4.43
C TRP A 37 3.95 0.33 3.17
N HIS A 38 4.24 -0.85 2.63
CA HIS A 38 4.90 -1.08 1.36
C HIS A 38 4.30 -2.32 0.68
N TYR A 39 3.60 -2.11 -0.43
CA TYR A 39 2.76 -3.13 -1.07
C TYR A 39 3.35 -3.71 -2.36
N ILE A 40 4.64 -4.05 -2.38
CA ILE A 40 5.26 -4.69 -3.55
C ILE A 40 5.35 -6.19 -3.35
N GLU A 41 4.95 -6.94 -4.38
CA GLU A 41 4.80 -8.40 -4.41
C GLU A 41 6.02 -9.17 -3.89
N GLN A 42 7.24 -8.65 -4.10
CA GLN A 42 8.47 -9.36 -3.75
C GLN A 42 8.83 -9.25 -2.27
N THR A 43 8.50 -8.12 -1.63
CA THR A 43 8.92 -7.86 -0.24
C THR A 43 7.91 -6.97 0.48
N PRO A 44 6.67 -7.43 0.68
CA PRO A 44 5.65 -6.62 1.32
C PRO A 44 6.08 -6.31 2.76
N PHE A 45 5.79 -5.10 3.21
CA PHE A 45 6.06 -4.66 4.58
C PHE A 45 4.89 -3.82 5.09
N ALA A 46 4.42 -4.12 6.29
CA ALA A 46 3.34 -3.39 6.93
C ALA A 46 3.60 -3.40 8.43
N ALA A 47 3.71 -2.23 9.06
CA ALA A 47 4.01 -2.16 10.49
C ALA A 47 3.31 -0.99 11.16
N GLU A 48 2.85 -1.22 12.38
CA GLU A 48 2.46 -0.14 13.27
C GLU A 48 3.69 0.41 13.98
N PHE A 49 3.67 1.71 14.25
CA PHE A 49 4.69 2.37 15.02
C PHE A 49 4.09 3.30 16.06
N ASN A 50 4.85 3.51 17.13
CA ASN A 50 4.71 4.68 17.96
C ASN A 50 5.51 5.83 17.38
N TRP A 51 5.04 7.04 17.56
CA TRP A 51 5.82 8.23 17.28
C TRP A 51 5.58 9.32 18.32
N GLN A 52 6.59 10.15 18.52
CA GLN A 52 6.50 11.35 19.34
C GLN A 52 7.39 12.45 18.78
N ALA A 53 6.96 13.70 18.90
CA ALA A 53 7.84 14.84 18.65
C ALA A 53 8.75 15.03 19.86
N LEU A 54 10.06 15.17 19.63
CA LEU A 54 11.02 15.47 20.71
C LEU A 54 10.79 16.86 21.31
N ASP A 55 10.22 17.77 20.52
CA ASP A 55 9.70 19.06 20.97
C ASP A 55 8.19 19.12 20.70
N PRO A 56 7.32 18.79 21.67
CA PRO A 56 5.88 18.80 21.46
C PRO A 56 5.32 20.17 21.07
N ALA A 57 5.99 21.28 21.44
CA ALA A 57 5.51 22.62 21.12
C ALA A 57 5.48 22.90 19.61
N CYS A 58 6.31 22.20 18.82
CA CYS A 58 6.28 22.34 17.36
C CYS A 58 4.99 21.79 16.74
N LEU A 59 4.28 20.88 17.42
CA LEU A 59 3.04 20.29 16.93
C LEU A 59 1.87 21.27 16.95
N ASP A 60 1.89 22.23 17.88
CA ASP A 60 0.89 23.29 18.02
C ASP A 60 1.16 24.51 17.10
N GLU A 61 2.27 24.50 16.35
CA GLU A 61 2.60 25.57 15.41
C GLU A 61 1.50 25.68 14.33
N LYS A 62 0.93 26.88 14.19
CA LYS A 62 -0.12 27.13 13.20
C LYS A 62 0.48 27.29 11.81
N SER A 63 -0.06 26.54 10.84
CA SER A 63 0.34 26.64 9.45
C SER A 63 -0.09 27.99 8.85
N THR A 64 0.88 28.86 8.54
CA THR A 64 0.60 30.13 7.87
C THR A 64 0.61 29.96 6.34
N LYS A 65 -0.40 30.49 5.64
CA LYS A 65 -0.53 30.35 4.18
C LYS A 65 0.63 30.96 3.38
N ARG A 66 1.42 31.85 3.98
CA ARG A 66 2.48 32.61 3.31
C ARG A 66 3.80 31.84 3.17
N ARG A 67 4.03 30.81 3.98
CA ARG A 67 5.32 30.09 4.01
C ARG A 67 5.23 28.78 3.21
N LYS A 68 6.24 28.54 2.36
CA LYS A 68 6.41 27.26 1.67
C LYS A 68 6.77 26.15 2.66
N ARG A 69 7.65 26.45 3.61
CA ARG A 69 7.97 25.56 4.73
C ARG A 69 6.97 25.81 5.85
N VAL A 70 6.23 24.77 6.23
CA VAL A 70 5.26 24.85 7.34
C VAL A 70 6.01 24.74 8.65
N SER A 71 6.80 23.69 8.83
CA SER A 71 7.57 23.48 10.06
C SER A 71 8.79 22.57 9.84
N LYS A 72 9.68 22.55 10.83
CA LYS A 72 10.74 21.55 11.00
C LYS A 72 10.54 20.93 12.37
N LEU A 73 10.41 19.61 12.42
CA LEU A 73 10.27 18.89 13.66
C LEU A 73 11.23 17.71 13.71
N THR A 74 11.61 17.32 14.92
CA THR A 74 12.36 16.09 15.14
C THR A 74 11.40 15.11 15.80
N ILE A 75 11.19 13.97 15.16
CA ILE A 75 10.32 12.91 15.66
C ILE A 75 11.12 11.66 15.97
N GLU A 76 10.74 10.96 17.01
CA GLU A 76 11.16 9.60 17.25
C GLU A 76 10.06 8.66 16.76
N ILE A 77 10.43 7.62 16.01
CA ILE A 77 9.55 6.55 15.58
C ILE A 77 10.08 5.24 16.15
N ASN A 78 9.20 4.45 16.74
CA ASN A 78 9.49 3.11 17.24
C ASN A 78 8.53 2.11 16.58
N ILE A 79 9.05 1.19 15.77
CA ILE A 79 8.24 0.16 15.12
C ILE A 79 7.81 -0.86 16.19
N LYS A 80 6.52 -0.89 16.50
CA LYS A 80 5.95 -1.75 17.54
C LYS A 80 5.69 -3.15 17.03
N ASN A 81 5.05 -3.22 15.87
CA ASN A 81 4.33 -4.42 15.53
C ASN A 81 5.19 -5.37 14.71
N ARG A 82 5.51 -6.47 15.37
CA ARG A 82 6.26 -7.59 14.83
C ARG A 82 5.35 -8.53 14.01
N ASN A 83 4.03 -8.56 14.26
CA ASN A 83 3.14 -9.65 13.78
C ASN A 83 1.67 -9.33 13.40
N GLU A 84 1.12 -8.14 13.62
CA GLU A 84 -0.36 -8.02 13.75
C GLU A 84 -1.07 -6.93 12.92
N LEU A 85 -0.60 -6.58 11.71
CA LEU A 85 -1.59 -6.09 10.74
C LEU A 85 -2.35 -7.30 10.18
N GLU A 86 -3.40 -7.70 10.89
CA GLU A 86 -4.51 -8.48 10.34
C GLU A 86 -5.27 -7.62 9.32
N GLU A 87 -4.60 -7.15 8.26
CA GLU A 87 -5.35 -6.73 7.10
C GLU A 87 -5.88 -8.02 6.47
N SER A 88 -7.19 -8.19 6.57
CA SER A 88 -8.00 -9.24 5.98
C SER A 88 -7.91 -9.19 4.46
N VAL A 89 -6.73 -9.44 3.91
CA VAL A 89 -6.56 -9.72 2.50
C VAL A 89 -7.19 -11.10 2.30
N SER A 90 -8.48 -11.10 1.99
CA SER A 90 -9.29 -12.29 1.77
C SER A 90 -8.56 -13.20 0.79
N SER A 91 -8.04 -14.30 1.31
CA SER A 91 -7.18 -15.21 0.58
C SER A 91 -8.00 -16.09 -0.36
N ASP A 92 -8.26 -15.61 -1.57
CA ASP A 92 -8.42 -16.52 -2.72
C ASP A 92 -7.04 -16.97 -3.27
N HIS A 93 -5.93 -16.33 -2.85
CA HIS A 93 -4.58 -16.56 -3.41
C HIS A 93 -3.50 -16.80 -2.33
N GLY A 94 -3.85 -17.25 -1.13
CA GLY A 94 -2.85 -17.68 -0.14
C GLY A 94 -1.91 -16.58 0.37
N ALA A 95 -2.38 -15.33 0.46
CA ALA A 95 -1.64 -14.24 1.09
C ALA A 95 -1.52 -14.51 2.60
N GLY A 96 -0.39 -15.10 3.00
CA GLY A 96 -0.04 -15.25 4.41
C GLY A 96 0.12 -13.89 5.09
N ARG A 97 -0.05 -13.86 6.41
CA ARG A 97 0.25 -12.67 7.24
C ARG A 97 1.66 -12.16 6.89
N ILE A 98 1.82 -10.84 6.71
CA ILE A 98 3.13 -10.21 6.60
C ILE A 98 3.79 -10.31 7.98
N LEU A 99 4.74 -11.23 8.13
CA LEU A 99 5.45 -11.46 9.39
C LEU A 99 6.79 -10.74 9.34
N ASN A 100 6.79 -9.46 9.70
CA ASN A 100 7.99 -8.62 9.74
C ASN A 100 9.12 -9.27 10.57
N GLU A 101 8.78 -9.98 11.66
CA GLU A 101 9.76 -10.75 12.47
C GLU A 101 10.62 -11.71 11.68
N ARG A 102 10.07 -12.31 10.61
CA ARG A 102 10.79 -13.27 9.79
C ARG A 102 11.73 -12.60 8.79
N GLN A 103 11.41 -11.38 8.40
CA GLN A 103 12.14 -10.64 7.36
C GLN A 103 13.15 -9.65 7.95
N LEU A 104 12.96 -9.19 9.19
CA LEU A 104 13.75 -8.14 9.81
C LEU A 104 14.57 -8.63 11.00
N HIS A 105 15.72 -8.01 11.18
CA HIS A 105 16.53 -8.14 12.40
C HIS A 105 15.95 -7.30 13.53
N ASP A 106 16.33 -7.63 14.77
CA ASP A 106 15.82 -6.95 15.98
C ASP A 106 16.15 -5.46 16.02
N VAL A 107 17.27 -5.07 15.41
CA VAL A 107 17.69 -3.66 15.25
C VAL A 107 16.66 -2.83 14.45
N ALA A 108 15.87 -3.46 13.57
CA ALA A 108 14.85 -2.75 12.80
C ALA A 108 13.73 -2.18 13.67
N PHE A 109 13.47 -2.83 14.81
CA PHE A 109 12.43 -2.46 15.78
C PHE A 109 12.93 -1.48 16.85
N ALA A 110 14.21 -1.11 16.81
CA ALA A 110 14.74 -0.09 17.70
C ALA A 110 14.13 1.29 17.38
N SER A 111 13.99 2.13 18.40
CA SER A 111 13.57 3.52 18.21
C SER A 111 14.58 4.29 17.37
N LYS A 112 14.08 5.05 16.39
CA LYS A 112 14.89 5.85 15.47
C LYS A 112 14.39 7.29 15.48
N THR A 113 15.34 8.22 15.51
CA THR A 113 15.05 9.65 15.45
C THR A 113 15.21 10.17 14.02
N PHE A 114 14.25 10.99 13.59
CA PHE A 114 14.18 11.56 12.25
C PHE A 114 14.02 13.09 12.34
N SER A 115 14.72 13.80 11.46
CA SER A 115 14.47 15.22 11.21
C SER A 115 13.49 15.34 10.07
N VAL A 116 12.28 15.80 10.37
CA VAL A 116 11.16 15.89 9.43
C VAL A 116 10.89 17.33 9.05
N HIS A 117 10.74 17.56 7.75
CA HIS A 117 10.36 18.84 7.18
C HIS A 117 8.96 18.74 6.60
N LEU A 118 8.03 19.53 7.15
CA LEU A 118 6.69 19.65 6.62
C LEU A 118 6.63 20.88 5.70
N GLU A 119 6.28 20.65 4.45
CA GLU A 119 6.22 21.68 3.42
C GLU A 119 4.83 21.74 2.79
N ARG A 120 4.42 22.95 2.43
CA ARG A 120 3.23 23.20 1.62
C ARG A 120 3.64 23.13 0.17
N VAL A 121 3.00 22.24 -0.58
CA VAL A 121 3.23 22.11 -2.03
C VAL A 121 2.08 22.79 -2.75
N ILE A 122 2.41 23.74 -3.62
CA ILE A 122 1.43 24.32 -4.54
C ILE A 122 1.31 23.34 -5.70
N SER A 123 0.22 22.56 -5.75
CA SER A 123 -0.04 21.66 -6.87
C SER A 123 -0.12 22.47 -8.17
N LYS A 124 0.75 22.17 -9.13
CA LYS A 124 0.58 22.66 -10.52
C LYS A 124 -0.36 21.71 -11.24
N LYS A 125 -1.29 22.27 -12.02
CA LYS A 125 -2.04 21.46 -12.99
C LYS A 125 -1.03 20.80 -13.94
N THR A 126 -1.07 19.49 -14.07
CA THR A 126 -0.47 18.81 -15.21
C THR A 126 -1.24 19.23 -16.47
N SER A 127 -0.54 19.36 -17.60
CA SER A 127 -1.11 19.68 -18.92
C SER A 127 -2.24 18.74 -19.31
N ASP A 128 -2.21 17.52 -18.78
CA ASP A 128 -3.04 16.40 -19.21
C ASP A 128 -4.38 16.32 -18.45
N GLY A 129 -4.74 17.36 -17.69
CA GLY A 129 -6.02 17.46 -16.97
C GLY A 129 -6.17 16.52 -15.75
N GLY A 130 -5.28 15.55 -15.58
CA GLY A 130 -5.23 14.63 -14.43
C GLY A 130 -4.68 15.29 -13.18
N HIS A 131 -5.51 16.03 -12.43
CA HIS A 131 -5.09 16.64 -11.18
C HIS A 131 -4.97 15.61 -10.04
N THR A 132 -3.75 15.33 -9.58
CA THR A 132 -3.55 14.93 -8.17
C THR A 132 -3.16 16.18 -7.39
N LEU A 133 -4.07 16.65 -6.54
CA LEU A 133 -3.87 17.84 -5.73
C LEU A 133 -3.13 17.45 -4.45
N TYR A 134 -1.81 17.52 -4.50
CA TYR A 134 -1.01 17.44 -3.28
C TYR A 134 -1.02 18.79 -2.58
N THR A 135 -1.35 18.80 -1.29
CA THR A 135 -1.39 20.05 -0.50
C THR A 135 -0.13 20.20 0.34
N TYR A 136 0.35 19.09 0.90
CA TYR A 136 1.51 19.05 1.77
C TYR A 136 2.48 17.94 1.35
N ARG A 137 3.72 18.10 1.79
CA ARG A 137 4.79 17.13 1.64
C ARG A 137 5.52 17.00 2.96
N VAL A 138 5.80 15.76 3.34
CA VAL A 138 6.68 15.39 4.44
C VAL A 138 7.98 14.87 3.85
N LEU A 139 9.09 15.48 4.25
CA LEU A 139 10.45 15.07 3.89
C LEU A 139 11.18 14.63 5.14
N PHE A 140 11.62 13.38 5.16
CA PHE A 140 12.51 12.85 6.17
C PHE A 140 13.98 13.08 5.77
N ASP A 141 14.86 13.19 6.77
CA ASP A 141 16.31 13.18 6.57
C ASP A 141 16.82 11.83 6.04
N LYS A 142 16.15 10.74 6.44
CA LYS A 142 16.41 9.35 6.01
C LYS A 142 15.09 8.58 5.92
N SER A 143 15.09 7.45 5.21
CA SER A 143 13.85 6.68 5.04
C SER A 143 13.31 6.17 6.38
N PRO A 144 11.98 6.24 6.61
CA PRO A 144 11.36 5.61 7.77
C PRO A 144 11.26 4.09 7.64
N TYR A 145 11.56 3.51 6.47
CA TYR A 145 11.61 2.06 6.26
C TYR A 145 12.96 1.48 6.73
N PRO A 146 12.99 0.21 7.17
CA PRO A 146 14.24 -0.47 7.51
C PRO A 146 15.25 -0.46 6.34
N PRO A 147 16.48 0.05 6.50
CA PRO A 147 17.54 -0.08 5.50
C PRO A 147 17.95 -1.53 5.27
N THR A 148 18.63 -1.78 4.14
CA THR A 148 18.92 -3.14 3.63
C THR A 148 19.63 -4.06 4.64
N ASP A 149 20.52 -3.52 5.46
CA ASP A 149 21.28 -4.23 6.49
C ASP A 149 20.42 -4.70 7.68
N GLU A 150 19.21 -4.17 7.82
CA GLU A 150 18.26 -4.59 8.84
C GLU A 150 17.33 -5.73 8.37
N TRP A 151 17.45 -6.17 7.12
CA TRP A 151 16.72 -7.31 6.58
C TRP A 151 17.55 -8.59 6.67
N ARG A 152 16.90 -9.70 7.03
CA ARG A 152 17.55 -11.01 7.16
C ARG A 152 17.92 -11.62 5.82
N GLU A 153 17.13 -11.36 4.81
CA GLU A 153 17.34 -11.83 3.44
C GLU A 153 17.57 -10.64 2.51
N PRO A 154 18.37 -10.81 1.44
CA PRO A 154 18.54 -9.79 0.43
C PRO A 154 17.19 -9.38 -0.15
N VAL A 155 16.86 -8.10 -0.01
CA VAL A 155 15.60 -7.57 -0.54
C VAL A 155 15.77 -7.23 -2.01
N PHE A 156 14.92 -7.82 -2.85
CA PHE A 156 14.86 -7.51 -4.28
C PHE A 156 13.67 -6.62 -4.59
N GLY A 157 13.80 -5.77 -5.61
CA GLY A 157 12.70 -4.92 -6.11
C GLY A 157 12.92 -3.43 -5.88
N ARG A 158 11.82 -2.69 -5.69
CA ARG A 158 11.90 -1.23 -5.50
C ARG A 158 12.37 -0.93 -4.08
N LYS A 159 13.44 -0.17 -3.98
CA LYS A 159 14.11 0.21 -2.74
C LYS A 159 13.22 1.13 -1.88
N CYS A 160 12.36 0.56 -1.05
CA CYS A 160 11.48 1.31 -0.14
C CYS A 160 12.29 2.10 0.88
N TRP A 161 13.44 1.57 1.31
CA TRP A 161 14.42 2.23 2.19
C TRP A 161 15.14 3.44 1.58
N GLU A 162 14.93 3.76 0.31
CA GLU A 162 15.39 5.03 -0.27
C GLU A 162 14.30 6.11 -0.23
N LYS A 163 13.06 5.75 0.15
CA LYS A 163 11.92 6.68 0.17
C LYS A 163 11.94 7.50 1.44
N HIS A 164 12.09 8.81 1.27
CA HIS A 164 12.09 9.80 2.34
C HIS A 164 11.13 10.96 2.06
N GLU A 165 10.44 10.93 0.92
CA GLU A 165 9.47 11.94 0.51
C GLU A 165 8.08 11.33 0.37
N PHE A 166 7.12 11.91 1.09
CA PHE A 166 5.71 11.53 1.04
C PHE A 166 4.83 12.76 0.89
N VAL A 167 3.74 12.63 0.15
CA VAL A 167 2.83 13.73 -0.18
C VAL A 167 1.42 13.41 0.25
N SER A 168 0.71 14.40 0.80
CA SER A 168 -0.69 14.23 1.18
C SER A 168 -1.56 14.35 -0.06
N ILE A 169 -2.42 13.36 -0.28
CA ILE A 169 -3.40 13.43 -1.37
C ILE A 169 -4.63 14.13 -0.81
N LYS A 170 -4.94 15.33 -1.31
CA LYS A 170 -6.24 15.93 -0.99
C LYS A 170 -7.29 15.20 -1.81
N ALA A 171 -8.08 14.35 -1.15
CA ALA A 171 -9.27 13.78 -1.77
C ALA A 171 -10.14 14.93 -2.29
N LYS A 172 -10.55 14.85 -3.57
CA LYS A 172 -11.50 15.83 -4.10
C LYS A 172 -12.79 15.73 -3.27
N PRO A 173 -13.40 16.84 -2.82
CA PRO A 173 -14.73 16.80 -2.22
C PRO A 173 -15.69 16.05 -3.17
N GLY A 174 -16.31 14.98 -2.69
CA GLY A 174 -17.18 14.10 -3.49
C GLY A 174 -16.54 12.80 -3.99
N TYR A 175 -15.23 12.62 -3.85
CA TYR A 175 -14.56 11.32 -3.97
C TYR A 175 -14.21 10.84 -2.56
N SER A 176 -15.16 10.20 -1.87
CA SER A 176 -14.84 9.53 -0.60
C SER A 176 -13.85 8.40 -0.87
N GLY A 177 -12.82 8.28 -0.02
CA GLY A 177 -11.66 7.39 -0.16
C GLY A 177 -11.95 5.88 -0.23
N ILE A 178 -13.22 5.48 -0.28
CA ILE A 178 -13.67 4.10 -0.47
C ILE A 178 -13.12 3.52 -1.79
N TRP A 179 -12.99 4.33 -2.85
CA TRP A 179 -12.50 3.84 -4.14
C TRP A 179 -10.98 3.63 -4.24
N MET A 180 -10.16 4.27 -3.39
CA MET A 180 -8.71 3.99 -3.36
C MET A 180 -8.36 2.79 -2.49
N SER A 181 -9.12 2.52 -1.42
CA SER A 181 -8.98 1.25 -0.70
C SER A 181 -9.37 0.07 -1.61
N ILE A 182 -10.49 0.20 -2.34
CA ILE A 182 -11.01 -0.87 -3.21
C ILE A 182 -10.17 -1.09 -4.49
N ARG A 183 -9.54 -0.05 -5.08
CA ARG A 183 -8.74 -0.25 -6.31
C ARG A 183 -7.41 -0.97 -6.10
N TYR A 184 -6.82 -0.90 -4.90
CA TYR A 184 -5.67 -1.75 -4.57
C TYR A 184 -6.09 -3.17 -4.18
N HIS A 185 -7.31 -3.37 -3.65
CA HIS A 185 -7.89 -4.70 -3.49
C HIS A 185 -8.16 -5.39 -4.84
N LEU A 186 -8.50 -4.62 -5.89
CA LEU A 186 -8.83 -5.18 -7.21
C LEU A 186 -7.64 -5.34 -8.17
N ARG A 187 -6.45 -4.79 -7.86
CA ARG A 187 -5.27 -4.91 -8.74
C ARG A 187 -4.41 -6.16 -8.48
N PHE A 188 -4.78 -6.98 -7.50
CA PHE A 188 -4.16 -8.30 -7.25
C PHE A 188 -4.88 -9.47 -7.95
N PHE A 189 -5.89 -9.20 -8.78
CA PHE A 189 -6.49 -10.22 -9.65
C PHE A 189 -5.85 -10.18 -11.04
N TYR A 190 -4.59 -10.63 -11.20
CA TYR A 190 -4.12 -11.26 -12.45
C TYR A 190 -2.68 -11.81 -12.38
N VAL A 191 -2.45 -12.91 -11.67
CA VAL A 191 -1.38 -13.90 -11.97
C VAL A 191 -1.86 -15.19 -11.28
N GLY A 192 -2.04 -16.35 -11.89
CA GLY A 192 -1.83 -16.87 -13.22
C GLY A 192 -2.23 -18.35 -13.10
N ASP A 193 -3.08 -18.82 -14.01
CA ASP A 193 -3.50 -20.21 -14.10
C ASP A 193 -2.29 -21.06 -14.51
N GLN A 194 -1.55 -21.60 -13.54
CA GLN A 194 -0.58 -22.67 -13.75
C GLN A 194 -0.77 -23.76 -12.69
N ALA A 195 -1.83 -24.54 -12.85
CA ALA A 195 -1.89 -25.90 -12.34
C ALA A 195 -0.94 -26.77 -13.18
N GLY A 196 0.33 -26.79 -12.80
CA GLY A 196 1.28 -27.80 -13.23
C GLY A 196 1.03 -29.09 -12.46
N ASP A 197 0.64 -30.14 -13.19
CA ASP A 197 0.58 -31.53 -12.73
C ASP A 197 1.90 -31.95 -12.05
N VAL A 198 1.80 -32.39 -10.79
CA VAL A 198 2.91 -32.98 -10.02
C VAL A 198 2.45 -34.32 -9.42
N PHE A 199 2.95 -35.37 -10.05
CA PHE A 199 3.28 -36.72 -9.54
C PHE A 199 2.19 -37.71 -9.13
N GLY A 200 2.10 -38.78 -9.93
CA GLY A 200 1.78 -40.14 -9.47
C GLY A 200 2.76 -41.15 -10.09
N SER A 201 3.90 -41.39 -9.44
CA SER A 201 4.82 -42.48 -9.75
C SER A 201 4.41 -43.74 -8.96
N ALA A 202 4.00 -44.79 -9.67
CA ALA A 202 3.82 -46.14 -9.10
C ALA A 202 4.45 -47.21 -10.00
N VAL A 203 5.12 -48.14 -9.33
CA VAL A 203 6.00 -49.25 -9.75
C VAL A 203 5.27 -50.33 -10.57
N PRO A 204 5.97 -51.14 -11.42
CA PRO A 204 5.34 -51.89 -12.50
C PRO A 204 4.82 -53.27 -12.07
N ARG A 205 3.68 -53.69 -12.66
CA ARG A 205 3.22 -55.09 -12.65
C ARG A 205 2.98 -55.62 -14.06
N LYS A 206 3.32 -56.90 -14.19
CA LYS A 206 3.55 -57.72 -15.38
C LYS A 206 2.35 -57.87 -16.34
N SER A 207 2.65 -57.71 -17.64
CA SER A 207 2.13 -58.40 -18.84
C SER A 207 0.89 -59.32 -18.76
N ARG A 208 -0.14 -59.02 -19.58
CA ARG A 208 -0.70 -59.88 -20.67
C ARG A 208 -1.95 -59.24 -21.35
N PRO A 209 -2.42 -59.72 -22.53
CA PRO A 209 -2.75 -58.84 -23.66
C PRO A 209 -4.25 -58.71 -24.03
N LEU A 210 -4.49 -57.63 -24.79
CA LEU A 210 -5.44 -57.40 -25.91
C LEU A 210 -6.89 -57.89 -25.81
N HIS A 211 -7.82 -56.92 -25.78
CA HIS A 211 -9.04 -56.96 -26.59
C HIS A 211 -9.37 -55.55 -27.09
N HIS A 212 -9.53 -55.41 -28.42
CA HIS A 212 -9.98 -54.21 -29.11
C HIS A 212 -11.51 -54.07 -29.05
N SER A 213 -12.01 -52.88 -28.76
CA SER A 213 -13.20 -52.30 -29.41
C SER A 213 -13.27 -50.77 -29.24
N PRO A 214 -13.84 -50.04 -30.22
CA PRO A 214 -13.69 -48.60 -30.33
C PRO A 214 -14.84 -47.84 -29.67
N SER A 215 -14.52 -46.78 -28.92
CA SER A 215 -15.49 -45.79 -28.45
C SER A 215 -15.26 -44.45 -29.15
N VAL A 216 -16.26 -44.08 -29.95
CA VAL A 216 -16.51 -42.74 -30.50
C VAL A 216 -16.68 -41.76 -29.34
N PHE A 217 -15.85 -40.71 -29.26
CA PHE A 217 -16.08 -39.59 -28.35
C PHE A 217 -16.46 -38.33 -29.13
N ARG A 218 -17.75 -37.99 -29.04
CA ARG A 218 -18.36 -36.75 -29.51
C ARG A 218 -17.84 -35.57 -28.67
N ARG A 219 -17.23 -34.56 -29.32
CA ARG A 219 -17.03 -33.24 -28.70
C ARG A 219 -18.39 -32.57 -28.51
N ARG A 220 -18.74 -32.19 -27.28
CA ARG A 220 -19.75 -31.16 -27.01
C ARG A 220 -19.03 -29.86 -26.70
N THR A 221 -19.14 -28.90 -27.62
CA THR A 221 -18.95 -27.48 -27.35
C THR A 221 -20.16 -26.98 -26.55
N VAL A 222 -19.91 -26.32 -25.41
CA VAL A 222 -20.93 -25.56 -24.70
C VAL A 222 -20.69 -24.09 -25.02
N SER A 223 -21.62 -23.55 -25.79
CA SER A 223 -21.82 -22.12 -26.02
C SER A 223 -22.44 -21.52 -24.77
N ALA A 224 -21.80 -20.52 -24.18
CA ALA A 224 -22.39 -19.69 -23.13
C ALA A 224 -22.99 -18.45 -23.80
N ASP A 225 -24.30 -18.29 -23.68
CA ASP A 225 -25.02 -17.11 -24.13
C ASP A 225 -25.98 -16.65 -23.01
N LYS A 226 -26.08 -15.32 -22.89
CA LYS A 226 -27.03 -14.50 -22.10
C LYS A 226 -26.83 -14.29 -20.60
N ALA A 227 -26.41 -13.08 -20.25
CA ALA A 227 -27.27 -11.96 -19.83
C ALA A 227 -26.40 -10.68 -19.92
N GLY A 228 -26.73 -9.57 -20.59
CA GLY A 228 -28.01 -8.90 -20.72
C GLY A 228 -27.95 -7.63 -19.87
N LEU A 229 -27.66 -6.46 -20.47
CA LEU A 229 -28.24 -5.15 -20.13
C LEU A 229 -27.67 -4.05 -21.05
N ILE A 230 -28.55 -3.58 -21.94
CA ILE A 230 -28.41 -2.41 -22.81
C ILE A 230 -28.95 -1.21 -22.03
N TRP A 231 -28.25 -0.07 -22.05
CA TRP A 231 -28.86 1.25 -21.82
C TRP A 231 -28.50 2.17 -22.98
N SER A 232 -29.52 2.53 -23.77
CA SER A 232 -29.46 3.56 -24.80
C SER A 232 -30.37 4.72 -24.41
N SER A 233 -29.77 5.90 -24.39
CA SER A 233 -30.31 7.20 -24.85
C SER A 233 -31.63 7.74 -24.27
N PHE A 234 -31.53 8.90 -23.62
CA PHE A 234 -32.61 9.87 -23.40
C PHE A 234 -33.10 10.50 -24.72
N PRO A 235 -34.38 10.92 -24.82
CA PRO A 235 -34.79 11.97 -25.74
C PRO A 235 -34.79 13.35 -25.08
N GLN A 236 -34.48 14.37 -25.89
CA GLN A 236 -34.76 15.77 -25.63
C GLN A 236 -36.24 16.07 -25.86
N VAL A 237 -36.84 16.89 -24.99
CA VAL A 237 -37.66 18.07 -25.33
C VAL A 237 -37.36 19.16 -24.32
#